data_AF-A0A6D0IPI1-F1
#
_entry.id   AF-A0A6D0IPI1-F1
#
_cell.length_a   1.000
_cell.length_b   1.000
_cell.length_c   1.000
_cell.angle_alpha   90.00
_cell.angle_beta   90.00
_cell.angle_gamma   90.00
#
_symmetry.space_group_name_H-M   'P 1'
#
loop_
_entity.id
_entity.type
_entity.pdbx_description
1 polymer ?
#
loop_
_entity_poly.entity_id
_entity_poly.type
_entity_poly.pdbx_seq_one_letter_code
_entity_poly.pdbx_strand_id
1 'polypeptide(L)'
;PQEAKRAAKLASGLGLRSFNLDLMHGLPDQSLEEALGDLRQAIELNPPHLSWYQLTIEPNTLFGSRPPVLPDDDALWDIFEQGHQLLTAAGYQQYETSAYAKPGYQCQHNLNYWRFGDYIGIGCGAHGKVTFPDGRILRTTKTRHPRGFMQGRYLESQRDVEAADKPFEFFMNRFRLLE
;
A
#
# COMPACT_ATOMS: atom_id res chain seq x y z
N PRO A 1 -1.08 -15.55 -13.32
CA PRO A 1 0.23 -15.45 -12.63
C PRO A 1 1.48 -15.46 -13.53
N GLN A 2 1.49 -16.10 -14.72
CA GLN A 2 2.72 -16.23 -15.53
C GLN A 2 3.32 -14.90 -16.00
N GLU A 3 2.48 -13.93 -16.35
CA GLU A 3 2.94 -12.59 -16.75
C GLU A 3 3.64 -11.85 -15.61
N ALA A 4 3.06 -11.90 -14.40
CA ALA A 4 3.68 -11.32 -13.20
C ALA A 4 5.05 -11.97 -12.89
N LYS A 5 5.14 -13.31 -12.96
CA LYS A 5 6.41 -14.04 -12.80
C LYS A 5 7.44 -13.61 -13.83
N ARG A 6 7.04 -13.44 -15.10
CA ARG A 6 7.92 -12.97 -16.17
C ARG A 6 8.39 -11.53 -15.90
N ALA A 7 7.48 -10.63 -15.52
CA ALA A 7 7.81 -9.23 -15.22
C ALA A 7 8.79 -9.13 -14.04
N ALA A 8 8.58 -9.90 -12.97
CA ALA A 8 9.49 -9.96 -11.83
C ALA A 8 10.89 -10.42 -12.23
N LYS A 9 10.99 -11.52 -13.01
CA LYS A 9 12.28 -12.01 -13.52
C LYS A 9 13.01 -10.99 -14.38
N LEU A 10 12.26 -10.26 -15.23
CA LEU A 10 12.82 -9.17 -16.02
C LEU A 10 13.33 -8.04 -15.11
N ALA A 11 12.52 -7.59 -14.14
CA ALA A 11 12.90 -6.54 -13.20
C ALA A 11 14.16 -6.89 -12.41
N SER A 12 14.31 -8.15 -11.96
CA SER A 12 15.52 -8.63 -11.29
C SER A 12 16.77 -8.61 -12.18
N GLY A 13 16.60 -8.73 -13.51
CA GLY A 13 17.69 -8.62 -14.48
C GLY A 13 18.02 -7.18 -14.90
N LEU A 14 17.17 -6.21 -14.54
CA LEU A 14 17.43 -4.80 -14.76
C LEU A 14 18.25 -4.26 -13.58
N GLY A 15 19.18 -3.33 -13.83
CA GLY A 15 19.97 -2.65 -12.80
C GLY A 15 19.16 -1.69 -11.91
N LEU A 16 17.90 -2.01 -11.62
CA LEU A 16 17.03 -1.26 -10.73
C LEU A 16 17.53 -1.42 -9.30
N ARG A 17 17.51 -0.31 -8.54
CA ARG A 17 17.78 -0.38 -7.10
C ARG A 17 16.77 -1.29 -6.40
N SER A 18 15.49 -1.19 -6.75
CA SER A 18 14.42 -1.93 -6.08
C SER A 18 13.24 -2.14 -7.01
N PHE A 19 12.43 -3.14 -6.72
CA PHE A 19 11.10 -3.34 -7.28
C PHE A 19 10.19 -4.00 -6.24
N ASN A 20 8.89 -3.89 -6.45
CA ASN A 20 7.88 -4.42 -5.55
C ASN A 20 6.98 -5.45 -6.25
N LEU A 21 6.50 -6.45 -5.51
CA LEU A 21 5.37 -7.28 -5.89
C LEU A 21 4.22 -7.04 -4.91
N ASP A 22 3.04 -6.73 -5.45
CA ASP A 22 1.81 -6.58 -4.67
C ASP A 22 0.99 -7.88 -4.72
N LEU A 23 0.63 -8.38 -3.55
CA LEU A 23 -0.22 -9.55 -3.36
C LEU A 23 -1.41 -9.19 -2.48
N MET A 24 -2.51 -9.89 -2.71
CA MET A 24 -3.72 -9.77 -1.92
C MET A 24 -4.09 -11.14 -1.34
N HIS A 25 -4.51 -11.18 -0.08
CA HIS A 25 -5.01 -12.36 0.60
C HIS A 25 -6.42 -12.11 1.17
N GLY A 26 -7.10 -13.18 1.61
CA GLY A 26 -8.50 -13.10 2.03
C GLY A 26 -9.44 -12.91 0.85
N LEU A 27 -9.07 -13.44 -0.32
CA LEU A 27 -9.91 -13.40 -1.52
C LEU A 27 -11.13 -14.34 -1.37
N PRO A 28 -12.21 -14.12 -2.13
CA PRO A 28 -13.35 -15.04 -2.13
C PRO A 28 -12.92 -16.46 -2.47
N ASP A 29 -13.44 -17.44 -1.71
CA ASP A 29 -13.15 -18.87 -1.85
C ASP A 29 -11.65 -19.25 -1.70
N GLN A 30 -10.79 -18.33 -1.25
CA GLN A 30 -9.37 -18.60 -1.08
C GLN A 30 -9.12 -19.44 0.19
N SER A 31 -8.52 -20.61 0.00
CA SER A 31 -8.03 -21.43 1.10
C SER A 31 -6.70 -20.91 1.67
N LEU A 32 -6.39 -21.30 2.90
CA LEU A 32 -5.10 -21.04 3.54
C LEU A 32 -3.92 -21.48 2.66
N GLU A 33 -3.98 -22.70 2.11
CA GLU A 33 -2.87 -23.24 1.31
C GLU A 33 -2.70 -22.51 -0.02
N GLU A 34 -3.77 -22.01 -0.62
CA GLU A 34 -3.68 -21.15 -1.81
C GLU A 34 -3.05 -19.80 -1.47
N ALA A 35 -3.46 -19.15 -0.37
CA ALA A 35 -2.89 -17.89 0.08
C ALA A 35 -1.37 -18.02 0.37
N LEU A 36 -0.97 -19.08 1.07
CA LEU A 36 0.43 -19.38 1.32
C LEU A 36 1.17 -19.79 0.04
N GLY A 37 0.51 -20.50 -0.86
CA GLY A 37 1.05 -20.87 -2.17
C GLY A 37 1.39 -19.65 -3.03
N ASP A 38 0.55 -18.62 -3.05
CA ASP A 38 0.84 -17.35 -3.72
C ASP A 38 2.05 -16.64 -3.10
N LEU A 39 2.12 -16.65 -1.77
CA LEU A 39 3.22 -16.01 -1.03
C LEU A 39 4.56 -16.73 -1.26
N ARG A 40 4.59 -18.07 -1.24
CA ARG A 40 5.78 -18.88 -1.57
C ARG A 40 6.28 -18.57 -2.97
N GLN A 41 5.37 -18.48 -3.96
CA GLN A 41 5.74 -18.10 -5.33
C GLN A 41 6.34 -16.69 -5.42
N ALA A 42 5.82 -15.71 -4.66
CA ALA A 42 6.39 -14.38 -4.63
C ALA A 42 7.78 -14.35 -3.97
N ILE A 43 7.97 -15.12 -2.89
CA ILE A 43 9.26 -15.28 -2.21
C ILE A 43 10.31 -15.91 -3.14
N GLU A 44 9.95 -16.91 -3.94
CA GLU A 44 10.85 -17.53 -4.93
C GLU A 44 11.34 -16.54 -5.99
N LEU A 45 10.52 -15.55 -6.36
CA LEU A 45 10.93 -14.46 -7.26
C LEU A 45 11.90 -13.47 -6.58
N ASN A 46 12.04 -13.57 -5.27
CA ASN A 46 13.03 -12.90 -4.44
C ASN A 46 13.05 -11.35 -4.55
N PRO A 47 11.89 -10.66 -4.62
CA PRO A 47 11.87 -9.21 -4.76
C PRO A 47 12.56 -8.51 -3.57
N PRO A 48 13.09 -7.28 -3.76
CA PRO A 48 13.60 -6.49 -2.64
C PRO A 48 12.50 -6.01 -1.69
N HIS A 49 11.28 -5.79 -2.20
CA HIS A 49 10.13 -5.30 -1.47
C HIS A 49 8.87 -6.08 -1.89
N LEU A 50 7.95 -6.29 -0.96
CA LEU A 50 6.69 -6.99 -1.16
C LEU A 50 5.59 -6.27 -0.38
N SER A 51 4.46 -6.00 -1.03
CA SER A 51 3.26 -5.56 -0.32
C SER A 51 2.23 -6.68 -0.30
N TRP A 52 1.65 -6.93 0.86
CA TRP A 52 0.72 -8.02 1.11
C TRP A 52 -0.49 -7.48 1.86
N TYR A 53 -1.62 -7.39 1.15
CA TYR A 53 -2.82 -6.74 1.63
C TYR A 53 -3.93 -7.74 1.90
N GLN A 54 -4.64 -7.56 3.00
CA GLN A 54 -5.95 -8.19 3.18
C GLN A 54 -6.95 -7.49 2.25
N LEU A 55 -7.73 -8.25 1.49
CA LEU A 55 -8.83 -7.71 0.71
C LEU A 55 -9.84 -7.03 1.65
N THR A 56 -10.05 -5.73 1.44
CA THR A 56 -11.11 -4.94 2.10
C THR A 56 -12.08 -4.45 1.03
N ILE A 57 -13.39 -4.56 1.29
CA ILE A 57 -14.42 -4.13 0.34
C ILE A 57 -14.66 -2.63 0.50
N GLU A 58 -14.19 -1.86 -0.47
CA GLU A 58 -14.36 -0.40 -0.49
C GLU A 58 -15.64 0.02 -1.23
N PRO A 59 -16.37 1.04 -0.73
CA PRO A 59 -17.45 1.68 -1.47
C PRO A 59 -16.95 2.20 -2.82
N ASN A 60 -17.80 2.10 -3.86
CA ASN A 60 -17.50 2.51 -5.25
C ASN A 60 -16.52 1.61 -6.01
N THR A 61 -16.32 0.38 -5.56
CA THR A 61 -15.64 -0.68 -6.32
C THR A 61 -16.64 -1.68 -6.89
N LEU A 62 -16.19 -2.55 -7.80
CA LEU A 62 -17.03 -3.64 -8.31
C LEU A 62 -17.52 -4.53 -7.17
N PHE A 63 -16.65 -4.89 -6.23
CA PHE A 63 -17.04 -5.67 -5.04
C PHE A 63 -17.90 -4.86 -4.08
N GLY A 64 -17.74 -3.54 -3.99
CA GLY A 64 -18.69 -2.70 -3.28
C GLY A 64 -20.13 -2.78 -3.85
N SER A 65 -20.26 -2.92 -5.17
CA SER A 65 -21.57 -3.08 -5.83
C SER A 65 -22.14 -4.50 -5.79
N ARG A 66 -21.26 -5.51 -5.68
CA ARG A 66 -21.57 -6.94 -5.69
C ARG A 66 -20.63 -7.64 -4.69
N PRO A 67 -20.92 -7.53 -3.39
CA PRO A 67 -20.01 -8.01 -2.36
C PRO A 67 -19.92 -9.53 -2.42
N PRO A 68 -18.71 -10.09 -2.60
CA PRO A 68 -18.52 -11.53 -2.46
C PRO A 68 -18.58 -11.92 -0.98
N VAL A 69 -18.68 -13.23 -0.72
CA VAL A 69 -18.43 -13.77 0.62
C VAL A 69 -16.92 -13.81 0.82
N LEU A 70 -16.45 -13.21 1.91
CA LEU A 70 -15.05 -13.26 2.31
C LEU A 70 -14.86 -14.35 3.38
N PRO A 71 -13.62 -14.86 3.55
CA PRO A 71 -13.28 -15.68 4.70
C PRO A 71 -13.61 -14.97 6.02
N ASP A 72 -13.91 -15.74 7.06
CA ASP A 72 -14.13 -15.19 8.40
C ASP A 72 -12.83 -14.72 9.06
N ASP A 73 -12.96 -14.02 10.19
CA ASP A 73 -11.83 -13.41 10.89
C ASP A 73 -10.79 -14.45 11.36
N ASP A 74 -11.24 -15.65 11.74
CA ASP A 74 -10.36 -16.74 12.18
C ASP A 74 -9.52 -17.26 11.00
N ALA A 75 -10.14 -17.51 9.84
CA ALA A 75 -9.43 -17.92 8.64
C ALA A 75 -8.47 -16.83 8.13
N LEU A 76 -8.88 -15.55 8.19
CA LEU A 76 -8.03 -14.42 7.83
C LEU A 76 -6.82 -14.30 8.76
N TRP A 77 -7.03 -14.53 10.06
CA TRP A 77 -5.96 -14.54 11.05
C TRP A 77 -4.96 -15.67 10.80
N ASP A 78 -5.44 -16.89 10.54
CA ASP A 78 -4.57 -18.04 10.23
C ASP A 78 -3.71 -17.79 8.99
N ILE A 79 -4.30 -17.18 7.94
CA ILE A 79 -3.58 -16.77 6.73
C ILE A 79 -2.49 -15.75 7.09
N PHE A 80 -2.85 -14.70 7.83
CA PHE A 80 -1.93 -13.64 8.19
C PHE A 80 -0.76 -14.16 9.03
N GLU A 81 -1.04 -14.92 10.10
CA GLU A 81 -0.04 -15.41 11.03
C GLU A 81 0.99 -16.32 10.32
N GLN A 82 0.51 -17.31 9.56
CA GLN A 82 1.41 -18.23 8.86
C GLN A 82 2.16 -17.54 7.71
N GLY A 83 1.52 -16.62 7.00
CA GLY A 83 2.20 -15.87 5.94
C GLY A 83 3.23 -14.89 6.48
N HIS A 84 2.97 -14.25 7.62
CA HIS A 84 3.94 -13.40 8.31
C HIS A 84 5.19 -14.20 8.73
N GLN A 85 5.00 -15.39 9.29
CA GLN A 85 6.11 -16.30 9.63
C GLN A 85 6.92 -16.68 8.40
N LEU A 86 6.26 -17.01 7.28
CA LEU A 86 6.91 -17.38 6.03
C LEU A 86 7.75 -16.22 5.45
N LEU A 87 7.20 -15.00 5.42
CA LEU A 87 7.91 -13.80 4.97
C LEU A 87 9.13 -13.49 5.84
N THR A 88 8.96 -13.58 7.16
CA THR A 88 10.04 -13.33 8.13
C THR A 88 11.15 -14.37 7.98
N ALA A 89 10.81 -15.65 7.83
CA ALA A 89 11.78 -16.71 7.58
C ALA A 89 12.53 -16.52 6.24
N ALA A 90 11.90 -15.91 5.25
CA ALA A 90 12.52 -15.55 3.98
C ALA A 90 13.37 -14.25 4.03
N GLY A 91 13.51 -13.63 5.20
CA GLY A 91 14.34 -12.45 5.42
C GLY A 91 13.68 -11.11 5.12
N TYR A 92 12.36 -11.07 4.95
CA TYR A 92 11.62 -9.82 4.88
C TYR A 92 11.27 -9.31 6.27
N GLN A 93 11.22 -8.00 6.42
CA GLN A 93 10.79 -7.31 7.64
C GLN A 93 9.52 -6.53 7.35
N GLN A 94 8.47 -6.77 8.14
CA GLN A 94 7.30 -5.92 8.13
C GLN A 94 7.68 -4.57 8.75
N TYR A 95 7.66 -3.50 7.96
CA TYR A 95 7.96 -2.16 8.46
C TYR A 95 6.72 -1.28 8.56
N GLU A 96 5.64 -1.67 7.89
CA GLU A 96 4.30 -1.09 8.02
C GLU A 96 3.22 -2.16 7.83
N THR A 97 1.98 -1.85 8.19
CA THR A 97 0.81 -2.73 8.18
C THR A 97 0.77 -3.74 7.03
N SER A 98 1.00 -3.33 5.78
CA SER A 98 0.88 -4.18 4.60
C SER A 98 2.18 -4.32 3.79
N ALA A 99 3.31 -3.75 4.22
CA ALA A 99 4.55 -3.85 3.46
C ALA A 99 5.71 -4.47 4.22
N TYR A 100 6.40 -5.31 3.45
CA TYR A 100 7.53 -6.12 3.82
C TYR A 100 8.70 -5.77 2.91
N ALA A 101 9.88 -5.62 3.49
CA ALA A 101 11.07 -5.34 2.70
C ALA A 101 12.27 -6.09 3.27
N LYS A 102 13.22 -6.41 2.40
CA LYS A 102 14.55 -6.77 2.88
C LYS A 102 15.21 -5.55 3.53
N PRO A 103 16.16 -5.73 4.47
CA PRO A 103 16.87 -4.63 5.09
C PRO A 103 17.45 -3.65 4.06
N GLY A 104 17.12 -2.36 4.18
CA GLY A 104 17.60 -1.29 3.29
C GLY A 104 16.74 -1.04 2.04
N TYR A 105 15.67 -1.82 1.85
CA TYR A 105 14.75 -1.69 0.70
C TYR A 105 13.36 -1.16 1.06
N GLN A 106 13.17 -0.65 2.30
CA GLN A 106 11.94 0.00 2.69
C GLN A 106 11.59 1.17 1.74
N CYS A 107 10.33 1.27 1.35
CA CYS A 107 9.86 2.32 0.45
C CYS A 107 9.96 3.69 1.14
N GLN A 108 10.87 4.54 0.65
CA GLN A 108 11.10 5.86 1.23
C GLN A 108 9.87 6.76 1.12
N HIS A 109 9.06 6.60 0.07
CA HIS A 109 7.80 7.32 -0.07
C HIS A 109 6.78 6.92 1.00
N ASN A 110 6.59 5.61 1.22
CA ASN A 110 5.70 5.10 2.27
C ASN A 110 6.17 5.58 3.65
N LEU A 111 7.46 5.43 3.95
CA LEU A 111 8.04 5.91 5.21
C LEU A 111 7.80 7.41 5.41
N ASN A 112 8.04 8.24 4.39
CA ASN A 112 7.76 9.68 4.47
C ASN A 112 6.27 9.94 4.74
N TYR A 113 5.38 9.28 4.00
CA TYR A 113 3.93 9.44 4.17
C TYR A 113 3.47 9.06 5.58
N TRP A 114 3.88 7.89 6.08
CA TRP A 114 3.49 7.36 7.39
C TRP A 114 4.18 8.09 8.55
N ARG A 115 5.36 8.68 8.34
CA ARG A 115 6.00 9.61 9.29
C ARG A 115 5.38 11.00 9.28
N PHE A 116 4.26 11.17 8.59
CA PHE A 116 3.57 12.45 8.45
C PHE A 116 4.44 13.53 7.79
N GLY A 117 5.36 13.12 6.91
CA GLY A 117 6.19 14.00 6.10
C GLY A 117 5.40 14.68 4.97
N ASP A 118 6.09 15.54 4.24
CA ASP A 118 5.50 16.33 3.17
C ASP A 118 5.72 15.68 1.81
N TYR A 119 4.76 15.87 0.91
CA TYR A 119 4.79 15.36 -0.46
C TYR A 119 3.87 16.16 -1.36
N ILE A 120 4.27 16.30 -2.62
CA ILE A 120 3.48 16.98 -3.65
C ILE A 120 2.69 15.98 -4.48
N GLY A 121 1.41 16.22 -4.65
CA GLY A 121 0.54 15.42 -5.51
C GLY A 121 0.61 15.90 -6.95
N ILE A 122 1.18 15.08 -7.84
CA ILE A 122 1.26 15.37 -9.28
C ILE A 122 0.44 14.33 -10.05
N GLY A 123 -0.39 14.79 -10.98
CA GLY A 123 -1.21 13.93 -11.83
C GLY A 123 -2.66 13.82 -11.38
N CYS A 124 -3.45 13.13 -12.20
CA CYS A 124 -4.89 12.94 -12.01
C CYS A 124 -5.15 12.19 -10.70
N GLY A 125 -6.03 12.72 -9.85
CA GLY A 125 -6.40 12.11 -8.56
C GLY A 125 -5.32 12.14 -7.47
N ALA A 126 -4.15 12.75 -7.70
CA ALA A 126 -3.08 12.79 -6.72
C ALA A 126 -3.43 13.62 -5.48
N HIS A 127 -2.93 13.19 -4.32
CA HIS A 127 -3.02 13.93 -3.06
C HIS A 127 -1.68 14.57 -2.71
N GLY A 128 -1.70 15.67 -1.96
CA GLY A 128 -0.53 16.35 -1.44
C GLY A 128 -0.69 16.78 0.01
N LYS A 129 0.41 16.89 0.72
CA LYS A 129 0.53 17.44 2.08
C LYS A 129 1.80 18.27 2.16
N VAL A 130 1.67 19.54 2.54
CA VAL A 130 2.81 20.44 2.73
C VAL A 130 2.68 21.16 4.07
N THR A 131 3.75 21.16 4.85
CA THR A 131 3.84 21.85 6.14
C THR A 131 4.65 23.13 5.96
N PHE A 132 4.12 24.26 6.41
CA PHE A 132 4.75 25.57 6.33
C PHE A 132 5.50 25.91 7.64
N PRO A 133 6.47 26.86 7.62
CA PRO A 133 7.24 27.24 8.80
C PRO A 133 6.41 27.78 9.98
N ASP A 134 5.21 28.31 9.70
CA ASP A 134 4.23 28.77 10.69
C ASP A 134 3.41 27.62 11.33
N GLY A 135 3.70 26.37 10.96
CA GLY A 135 2.99 25.17 11.43
C GLY A 135 1.66 24.91 10.70
N ARG A 136 1.32 25.68 9.66
CA ARG A 136 0.17 25.41 8.80
C ARG A 136 0.42 24.16 7.96
N ILE A 137 -0.57 23.30 7.85
CA ILE A 137 -0.51 22.10 7.00
C ILE A 137 -1.57 22.24 5.92
N LEU A 138 -1.14 22.28 4.65
CA LEU A 138 -2.02 22.35 3.50
C LEU A 138 -2.17 20.96 2.88
N ARG A 139 -3.42 20.50 2.75
CA ARG A 139 -3.79 19.30 1.99
C ARG A 139 -4.33 19.72 0.63
N THR A 140 -3.89 19.04 -0.42
CA THR A 140 -4.41 19.24 -1.79
C THR A 140 -4.90 17.94 -2.37
N THR A 141 -5.99 18.00 -3.13
CA THR A 141 -6.48 16.89 -3.96
C THR A 141 -6.56 17.36 -5.40
N LYS A 142 -5.93 16.63 -6.31
CA LYS A 142 -6.03 16.86 -7.75
C LYS A 142 -7.30 16.23 -8.28
N THR A 143 -7.85 16.82 -9.34
CA THR A 143 -9.08 16.34 -9.98
C THR A 143 -8.97 14.87 -10.33
N ARG A 144 -9.89 14.08 -9.77
CA ARG A 144 -9.91 12.61 -9.90
C ARG A 144 -10.27 12.12 -11.29
N HIS A 145 -11.20 12.78 -11.99
CA HIS A 145 -11.69 12.31 -13.28
C HIS A 145 -10.74 12.75 -14.42
N PRO A 146 -10.17 11.81 -15.23
CA PRO A 146 -9.19 12.13 -16.27
C PRO A 146 -9.66 13.19 -17.26
N ARG A 147 -10.94 13.15 -17.67
CA ARG A 147 -11.53 14.18 -18.56
C ARG A 147 -11.44 15.59 -17.97
N GLY A 148 -11.69 15.74 -16.67
CA GLY A 148 -11.61 17.05 -16.03
C GLY A 148 -10.17 17.52 -15.91
N PHE A 149 -9.27 16.61 -15.54
CA PHE A 149 -7.84 16.88 -15.47
C PHE A 149 -7.27 17.34 -16.83
N MET A 150 -7.60 16.64 -17.92
CA MET A 150 -7.16 16.99 -19.28
C MET A 150 -7.72 18.33 -19.79
N GLN A 151 -8.78 18.85 -19.18
CA GLN A 151 -9.36 20.17 -19.50
C GLN A 151 -8.71 21.31 -18.70
N GLY A 152 -7.60 21.06 -18.01
CA GLY A 152 -6.89 22.07 -17.21
C GLY A 152 -7.44 22.28 -15.79
N ARG A 153 -8.49 21.55 -15.41
CA ARG A 153 -8.97 21.53 -14.01
C ARG A 153 -8.09 20.57 -13.22
N TYR A 154 -6.98 21.09 -12.72
CA TYR A 154 -6.00 20.25 -12.02
C TYR A 154 -6.24 20.15 -10.52
N LEU A 155 -6.79 21.18 -9.88
CA LEU A 155 -7.06 21.21 -8.44
C LEU A 155 -8.55 21.01 -8.18
N GLU A 156 -8.88 20.00 -7.38
CA GLU A 156 -10.24 19.73 -6.94
C GLU A 156 -10.52 20.38 -5.59
N SER A 157 -9.60 20.21 -4.64
CA SER A 157 -9.71 20.85 -3.34
C SER A 157 -8.35 21.19 -2.76
N GLN A 158 -8.34 22.24 -1.94
CA GLN A 158 -7.25 22.56 -1.04
C GLN A 158 -7.87 22.96 0.31
N ARG A 159 -7.29 22.50 1.40
CA ARG A 159 -7.72 22.87 2.76
C ARG A 159 -6.53 22.92 3.70
N ASP A 160 -6.57 23.83 4.64
CA ASP A 160 -5.69 23.76 5.80
C ASP A 160 -6.21 22.68 6.76
N VAL A 161 -5.30 21.98 7.44
CA VAL A 161 -5.64 21.03 8.51
C VAL A 161 -5.81 21.83 9.80
N GLU A 162 -7.02 21.77 10.36
CA GLU A 162 -7.36 22.45 11.60
C GLU A 162 -6.47 21.98 12.75
N ALA A 163 -6.16 22.87 13.69
CA ALA A 163 -5.25 22.56 14.80
C ALA A 163 -5.73 21.35 15.63
N ALA A 164 -7.03 21.17 15.77
CA ALA A 164 -7.65 20.04 16.48
C ALA A 164 -7.48 18.69 15.75
N ASP A 165 -7.36 18.70 14.41
CA ASP A 165 -7.25 17.48 13.60
C ASP A 165 -5.79 16.98 13.48
N LYS A 166 -4.81 17.88 13.65
CA LYS A 166 -3.38 17.55 13.46
C LYS A 166 -2.92 16.35 14.30
N PRO A 167 -3.22 16.27 15.62
CA PRO A 167 -2.80 15.13 16.42
C PRO A 167 -3.41 13.82 15.90
N PHE A 168 -4.70 13.83 15.57
CA PHE A 168 -5.39 12.65 15.06
C PHE A 168 -4.80 12.19 13.73
N GLU A 169 -4.64 13.08 12.74
CA GLU A 169 -4.03 12.73 11.45
C GLU A 169 -2.59 12.21 11.62
N PHE A 170 -1.80 12.82 12.51
CA PHE A 170 -0.42 12.39 12.79
C PHE A 170 -0.39 10.96 13.35
N PHE A 171 -1.18 10.68 14.39
CA PHE A 171 -1.19 9.37 15.04
C PHE A 171 -1.74 8.27 14.12
N MET A 172 -2.79 8.57 13.33
CA MET A 172 -3.32 7.62 12.35
C MET A 172 -2.28 7.21 11.30
N ASN A 173 -1.41 8.14 10.87
CA ASN A 173 -0.30 7.82 9.98
C ASN A 173 0.81 7.04 10.70
N ARG A 174 1.18 7.45 11.92
CA ARG A 174 2.29 6.84 12.66
C ARG A 174 2.00 5.42 13.14
N PHE A 175 0.76 5.12 13.52
CA PHE A 175 0.37 3.77 13.95
C PHE A 175 0.42 2.71 12.84
N ARG A 176 0.63 3.11 11.58
CA ARG A 176 0.89 2.16 10.50
C ARG A 176 2.30 1.60 10.52
N LEU A 177 3.27 2.28 11.16
CA LEU A 177 4.67 1.87 11.19
C LEU A 177 4.95 0.96 12.39
N LEU A 178 5.87 0.02 12.20
CA LEU A 178 6.32 -0.94 13.22
C LEU A 178 7.74 -0.62 13.72
N GLU A 179 8.09 0.68 13.75
CA GLU A 179 9.41 1.22 14.14
C GLU A 179 9.57 1.44 15.65
#